data_AF-A0A4R1Z7Z7-F1
#
_entry.id   AF-A0A4R1Z7Z7-F1
#
_cell.length_a   1.000
_cell.length_b   1.000
_cell.length_c   1.000
_cell.angle_alpha   90.00
_cell.angle_beta   90.00
_cell.angle_gamma   90.00
#
_symmetry.space_group_name_H-M   'P 1'
#
loop_
_entity.id
_entity.type
_entity.pdbx_description
1 polymer ?
#
loop_
_entity_poly.entity_id
_entity_poly.type
_entity_poly.pdbx_seq_one_letter_code
_entity_poly.pdbx_strand_id
1 'polypeptide(L)'
;MRKIDGRKAEITSPGRRFSTYWEFARKHGYPDAVAESDWHDKRQTPQEGDIVTLLTSGPHLTMYEGDTLWIVEDANGDRHIFNEKGLRILENVNITVLKDETLGGIEREYTEVKRKAHIGERIKNTSQSFDLPVGYVTEVTGIAAAGMVEYVDAAGDERMRAEFTYVVLEPTDIVRVNGERLRMVERKAAKGERVIVVNDRDGTGGSDGYYFRTGNTGIAISVDFVNFSGNEYVLQDGRWGIAPRAYCVLEPVSSVQSTSAQPPTEPSIAELIAITDGLTDAVAKLTRKIVELETHVKVTEGDVVLIESGVADEIDALKQAAKPVKELTRDDVIERAKADVAKLQTENHEDIPALTGFRVKYYAGWDEVKFVVNHDKRTVVALLSLEGTVWARGIAKAAPGDVFNSHIGRAIALRRALGLEVPAEYTNAPQPSEPRVGDIVADGIRTGRVHAVRPKTKTAGAYEHGLVLSDAEAGLTFMITLSGKPYEYWTRIKSVTVLDDSRETDEEVAV
;
A
#
# COMPACT_ATOMS: atom_id res chain seq x y z
N MET A 1 34.65 -18.56 8.41
CA MET A 1 33.68 -17.73 9.17
C MET A 1 32.29 -18.32 8.93
N ARG A 2 31.56 -18.71 9.97
CA ARG A 2 30.19 -19.23 9.81
C ARG A 2 29.28 -18.09 9.38
N LYS A 3 28.44 -18.31 8.36
CA LYS A 3 27.50 -17.30 7.85
C LYS A 3 26.31 -17.27 8.82
N ILE A 4 26.29 -16.27 9.70
CA ILE A 4 25.17 -15.99 10.60
C ILE A 4 24.12 -15.23 9.78
N ASP A 5 22.84 -15.61 9.90
CA ASP A 5 21.73 -14.94 9.22
C ASP A 5 21.56 -13.49 9.73
N GLY A 6 21.52 -13.30 11.05
CA GLY A 6 21.56 -12.00 11.71
C GLY A 6 20.25 -11.22 11.67
N ARG A 7 19.21 -11.73 10.99
CA ARG A 7 17.86 -11.13 10.99
C ARG A 7 17.18 -11.26 12.34
N LYS A 8 16.28 -10.32 12.66
CA LYS A 8 15.43 -10.42 13.83
C LYS A 8 14.15 -11.18 13.49
N ALA A 9 13.59 -11.90 14.46
CA ALA A 9 12.29 -12.53 14.34
C ALA A 9 11.52 -12.36 15.65
N GLU A 10 10.22 -12.17 15.53
CA GLU A 10 9.28 -12.22 16.65
C GLU A 10 8.81 -13.67 16.83
N ILE A 11 8.81 -14.16 18.06
CA ILE A 11 8.22 -15.46 18.38
C ILE A 11 6.69 -15.33 18.30
N THR A 12 6.06 -16.08 17.39
CA THR A 12 4.59 -16.09 17.24
C THR A 12 3.92 -17.32 17.83
N SER A 13 4.69 -18.37 18.14
CA SER A 13 4.17 -19.58 18.78
C SER A 13 5.27 -20.30 19.56
N PRO A 14 5.41 -20.04 20.88
CA PRO A 14 6.40 -20.70 21.74
C PRO A 14 6.35 -22.23 21.70
N GLY A 15 5.16 -22.81 21.53
CA GLY A 15 4.95 -24.26 21.41
C GLY A 15 5.56 -24.91 20.17
N ARG A 16 6.11 -24.13 19.23
CA ARG A 16 6.85 -24.61 18.05
C ARG A 16 8.37 -24.62 18.28
N ARG A 17 8.82 -24.51 19.53
CA ARG A 17 10.22 -24.72 19.94
C ARG A 17 10.54 -26.21 20.01
N PHE A 18 11.72 -26.58 19.55
CA PHE A 18 12.24 -27.94 19.66
C PHE A 18 13.53 -27.99 20.47
N SER A 19 13.61 -28.95 21.38
CA SER A 19 14.75 -29.14 22.29
C SER A 19 15.64 -30.34 21.89
N THR A 20 15.12 -31.28 21.09
CA THR A 20 15.72 -32.61 20.86
C THR A 20 16.36 -32.81 19.48
N TYR A 21 16.45 -31.78 18.63
CA TYR A 21 16.99 -31.86 17.26
C TYR A 21 18.53 -31.81 17.22
N TRP A 22 19.16 -32.77 17.91
CA TRP A 22 20.60 -32.80 18.17
C TRP A 22 21.47 -32.81 16.91
N GLU A 23 21.08 -33.60 15.91
CA GLU A 23 21.81 -33.71 14.65
C GLU A 23 21.80 -32.40 13.85
N PHE A 24 20.66 -31.71 13.82
CA PHE A 24 20.50 -30.41 13.16
C PHE A 24 21.38 -29.34 13.84
N ALA A 25 21.28 -29.25 15.17
CA ALA A 25 22.04 -28.32 15.98
C ALA A 25 23.56 -28.49 15.79
N ARG A 26 24.05 -29.73 15.85
CA ARG A 26 25.47 -30.07 15.62
C ARG A 26 25.93 -29.77 14.20
N LYS A 27 25.15 -30.17 13.19
CA LYS A 27 25.46 -29.91 11.77
C LYS A 27 25.65 -28.42 11.50
N HIS A 28 24.82 -27.59 12.12
CA HIS A 28 24.89 -26.13 11.99
C HIS A 28 25.85 -25.46 13.00
N GLY A 29 26.48 -26.24 13.88
CA GLY A 29 27.55 -25.78 14.76
C GLY A 29 27.07 -25.14 16.07
N TYR A 30 25.81 -25.32 16.45
CA TYR A 30 25.20 -24.79 17.67
C TYR A 30 24.68 -25.94 18.55
N PRO A 31 25.57 -26.81 19.08
CA PRO A 31 25.15 -27.95 19.91
C PRO A 31 24.48 -27.52 21.23
N ASP A 32 24.65 -26.27 21.64
CA ASP A 32 24.01 -25.60 22.77
C ASP A 32 22.57 -25.15 22.48
N ALA A 33 22.11 -25.24 21.22
CA ALA A 33 20.73 -24.96 20.85
C ALA A 33 19.75 -26.09 21.20
N VAL A 34 20.21 -27.20 21.79
CA VAL A 34 19.44 -28.39 22.16
C VAL A 34 19.73 -28.84 23.59
N ALA A 35 18.79 -29.57 24.19
CA ALA A 35 18.94 -30.20 25.49
C ALA A 35 18.82 -31.73 25.36
N GLU A 36 19.39 -32.48 26.32
CA GLU A 36 19.31 -33.95 26.31
C GLU A 36 17.86 -34.46 26.46
N SER A 37 17.01 -33.70 27.15
CA SER A 37 15.56 -33.92 27.23
C SER A 37 14.85 -32.65 27.69
N ASP A 38 13.54 -32.55 27.41
CA ASP A 38 12.70 -31.41 27.84
C ASP A 38 12.77 -31.15 29.35
N TRP A 39 12.94 -32.21 30.15
CA TRP A 39 12.99 -32.15 31.61
C TRP A 39 14.33 -31.64 32.17
N HIS A 40 15.36 -31.54 31.33
CA HIS A 40 16.70 -31.08 31.71
C HIS A 40 17.09 -29.76 31.03
N ASP A 41 16.17 -29.17 30.26
CA ASP A 41 16.39 -27.88 29.62
C ASP A 41 16.26 -26.74 30.63
N LYS A 42 17.39 -26.15 31.01
CA LYS A 42 17.46 -25.04 31.98
C LYS A 42 17.33 -23.66 31.32
N ARG A 43 17.24 -23.60 29.98
CA ARG A 43 17.12 -22.34 29.26
C ARG A 43 15.74 -21.74 29.43
N GLN A 44 15.68 -20.42 29.52
CA GLN A 44 14.39 -19.74 29.57
C GLN A 44 13.72 -19.87 28.20
N THR A 45 12.48 -20.37 28.17
CA THR A 45 11.73 -20.47 26.91
C THR A 45 11.30 -19.07 26.45
N PRO A 46 11.67 -18.65 25.23
CA PRO A 46 11.16 -17.41 24.65
C PRO A 46 9.62 -17.45 24.56
N GLN A 47 8.98 -16.37 24.99
CA GLN A 47 7.53 -16.21 24.99
C GLN A 47 7.03 -15.58 23.69
N GLU A 48 5.73 -15.62 23.46
CA GLU A 48 5.11 -14.95 22.32
C GLU A 48 5.36 -13.44 22.40
N GLY A 49 5.78 -12.84 21.28
CA GLY A 49 6.18 -11.43 21.20
C GLY A 49 7.67 -11.18 21.48
N ASP A 50 8.42 -12.16 21.99
CA ASP A 50 9.87 -12.00 22.22
C ASP A 50 10.62 -11.86 20.88
N ILE A 51 11.61 -10.97 20.87
CA ILE A 51 12.47 -10.76 19.69
C ILE A 51 13.77 -11.56 19.82
N VAL A 52 14.00 -12.43 18.84
CA VAL A 52 15.18 -13.30 18.74
C VAL A 52 16.01 -12.97 17.50
N THR A 53 17.29 -13.34 17.53
CA THR A 53 18.20 -13.21 16.38
C THR A 53 18.29 -14.54 15.64
N LEU A 54 17.99 -14.57 14.35
CA LEU A 54 18.18 -15.74 13.50
C LEU A 54 19.67 -16.00 13.30
N LEU A 55 20.13 -17.19 13.65
CA LEU A 55 21.53 -17.58 13.49
C LEU A 55 21.74 -18.35 12.18
N THR A 56 20.89 -19.34 11.90
CA THR A 56 20.96 -20.16 10.68
C THR A 56 19.65 -20.95 10.51
N SER A 57 19.42 -21.43 9.29
CA SER A 57 18.29 -22.30 8.97
C SER A 57 18.70 -23.56 8.22
N GLY A 58 17.78 -24.52 8.13
CA GLY A 58 17.89 -25.66 7.26
C GLY A 58 16.60 -26.49 7.21
N PRO A 59 16.52 -27.46 6.30
CA PRO A 59 15.30 -28.22 6.08
C PRO A 59 14.94 -29.07 7.30
N HIS A 60 13.65 -29.15 7.58
CA HIS A 60 13.10 -30.08 8.57
C HIS A 60 13.12 -31.51 8.01
N LEU A 61 13.81 -32.43 8.66
CA LEU A 61 14.02 -33.79 8.12
C LEU A 61 12.84 -34.76 8.36
N THR A 62 11.77 -34.33 9.02
CA THR A 62 10.57 -35.16 9.30
C THR A 62 9.29 -34.56 8.71
N MET A 63 8.36 -35.44 8.32
CA MET A 63 7.19 -35.20 7.44
C MET A 63 6.03 -34.36 8.03
N TYR A 64 6.15 -33.75 9.21
CA TYR A 64 5.04 -33.02 9.84
C TYR A 64 5.38 -31.55 10.11
N GLU A 65 4.68 -30.69 9.36
CA GLU A 65 4.47 -29.24 9.50
C GLU A 65 5.67 -28.30 9.63
N GLY A 66 6.05 -27.66 8.50
CA GLY A 66 6.98 -26.52 8.39
C GLY A 66 8.25 -26.94 7.66
N ASP A 67 8.58 -26.25 6.55
CA ASP A 67 9.61 -26.69 5.60
C ASP A 67 11.03 -26.39 6.12
N THR A 68 11.15 -25.50 7.11
CA THR A 68 12.44 -24.99 7.62
C THR A 68 12.51 -24.91 9.15
N LEU A 69 13.61 -25.41 9.72
CA LEU A 69 14.04 -25.15 11.10
C LEU A 69 14.99 -23.96 11.17
N TRP A 70 14.84 -23.18 12.24
CA TRP A 70 15.70 -22.03 12.55
C TRP A 70 16.38 -22.22 13.89
N ILE A 71 17.68 -21.94 13.94
CA ILE A 71 18.40 -21.73 15.18
C ILE A 71 18.37 -20.23 15.46
N VAL A 72 17.90 -19.86 16.65
CA VAL A 72 17.75 -18.47 17.07
C VAL A 72 18.48 -18.23 18.39
N GLU A 73 18.89 -17.00 18.66
CA GLU A 73 19.48 -16.56 19.92
C GLU A 73 18.59 -15.49 20.55
N ASP A 74 18.20 -15.71 21.81
CA ASP A 74 17.39 -14.75 22.56
C ASP A 74 18.23 -13.64 23.21
N ALA A 75 17.57 -12.73 23.94
CA ALA A 75 18.24 -11.61 24.60
C ALA A 75 19.18 -12.02 25.74
N ASN A 76 19.00 -13.22 26.31
CA ASN A 76 19.86 -13.78 27.36
C ASN A 76 21.10 -14.48 26.77
N GLY A 77 21.17 -14.61 25.44
CA GLY A 77 22.21 -15.35 24.74
C GLY A 77 21.94 -16.86 24.69
N ASP A 78 20.77 -17.32 25.15
CA ASP A 78 20.36 -18.71 25.03
C ASP A 78 19.92 -18.98 23.59
N ARG A 79 20.30 -20.14 23.08
CA ARG A 79 19.99 -20.56 21.71
C ARG A 79 18.86 -21.56 21.69
N HIS A 80 17.94 -21.41 20.76
CA HIS A 80 16.75 -22.25 20.64
C HIS A 80 16.56 -22.69 19.20
N ILE A 81 15.83 -23.79 19.00
CA ILE A 81 15.39 -24.23 17.67
C ILE A 81 13.90 -23.99 17.56
N PHE A 82 13.48 -23.34 16.49
CA PHE A 82 12.08 -23.07 16.18
C PHE A 82 11.72 -23.54 14.78
N ASN A 83 10.47 -23.95 14.62
CA ASN A 83 9.86 -24.05 13.30
C ASN A 83 9.67 -22.66 12.69
N GLU A 84 9.81 -22.52 11.37
CA GLU A 84 9.47 -21.28 10.65
C GLU A 84 8.07 -20.74 10.97
N LYS A 85 7.07 -21.62 11.20
CA LYS A 85 5.70 -21.22 11.52
C LYS A 85 5.54 -20.64 12.92
N GLY A 86 6.51 -20.87 13.80
CA GLY A 86 6.56 -20.26 15.14
C GLY A 86 7.31 -18.93 15.19
N LEU A 87 7.75 -18.44 14.03
CA LEU A 87 8.51 -17.21 13.89
C LEU A 87 7.86 -16.29 12.87
N ARG A 88 7.77 -15.01 13.19
CA ARG A 88 7.59 -13.94 12.21
C ARG A 88 8.94 -13.30 12.00
N ILE A 89 9.61 -13.65 10.90
CA ILE A 89 10.88 -13.01 10.54
C ILE A 89 10.59 -11.53 10.32
N LEU A 90 11.16 -10.68 11.18
CA LEU A 90 11.09 -9.25 11.02
C LEU A 90 11.98 -8.92 9.83
N GLU A 91 11.44 -8.21 8.85
CA GLU A 91 12.23 -7.78 7.72
C GLU A 91 13.41 -6.95 8.25
N ASN A 92 14.63 -7.46 8.09
CA ASN A 92 15.79 -6.61 8.23
C ASN A 92 15.71 -5.58 7.12
N VAL A 93 15.33 -4.37 7.51
CA VAL A 93 15.39 -3.18 6.67
C VAL A 93 16.89 -2.93 6.42
N ASN A 94 17.44 -3.50 5.36
CA ASN A 94 18.77 -3.10 4.91
C ASN A 94 18.67 -1.63 4.51
N ILE A 95 19.50 -0.78 5.12
CA ILE A 95 19.48 0.67 4.89
C ILE A 95 20.64 1.05 3.99
N THR A 96 20.33 1.74 2.89
CA THR A 96 21.31 2.46 2.10
C THR A 96 21.18 3.96 2.38
N VAL A 97 22.29 4.64 2.67
CA VAL A 97 22.32 6.10 2.88
C VAL A 97 22.86 6.78 1.63
N LEU A 98 22.11 7.72 1.07
CA LEU A 98 22.49 8.46 -0.15
C LEU A 98 22.06 9.91 -0.04
N LYS A 99 22.68 10.78 -0.84
CA LYS A 99 22.17 12.13 -1.05
C LYS A 99 20.83 12.09 -1.79
N ASP A 100 19.85 12.76 -1.24
CA ASP A 100 18.53 12.93 -1.84
C ASP A 100 18.44 14.31 -2.49
N GLU A 101 18.55 14.34 -3.82
CA GLU A 101 18.46 15.58 -4.61
C GLU A 101 17.08 16.24 -4.47
N THR A 102 16.02 15.47 -4.16
CA THR A 102 14.69 16.03 -3.88
C THR A 102 14.64 16.78 -2.54
N LEU A 103 15.62 16.53 -1.65
CA LEU A 103 15.83 17.23 -0.37
C LEU A 103 17.10 18.09 -0.40
N GLY A 104 17.49 18.62 -1.57
CA GLY A 104 18.63 19.51 -1.70
C GLY A 104 20.00 18.85 -1.43
N GLY A 105 20.09 17.54 -1.62
CA GLY A 105 21.32 16.77 -1.47
C GLY A 105 21.64 16.33 -0.04
N ILE A 106 20.69 16.43 0.90
CA ILE A 106 20.84 15.89 2.25
C ILE A 106 20.90 14.36 2.22
N GLU A 107 21.71 13.78 3.11
CA GLU A 107 21.78 12.33 3.28
C GLU A 107 20.47 11.78 3.85
N ARG A 108 19.85 10.84 3.14
CA ARG A 108 18.60 10.17 3.51
C ARG A 108 18.81 8.67 3.61
N GLU A 109 18.13 8.04 4.57
CA GLU A 109 18.08 6.58 4.68
C GLU A 109 17.01 6.01 3.74
N TYR A 110 17.38 5.00 2.96
CA TYR A 110 16.50 4.25 2.07
C TYR A 110 16.43 2.80 2.50
N THR A 111 15.22 2.25 2.55
CA THR A 111 14.97 0.83 2.73
C THR A 111 15.22 0.08 1.43
N GLU A 112 16.00 -0.99 1.50
CA GLU A 112 16.20 -1.90 0.38
C GLU A 112 15.11 -2.97 0.33
N VAL A 113 14.20 -2.85 -0.65
CA VAL A 113 13.08 -3.76 -0.83
C VAL A 113 13.32 -4.68 -2.02
N LYS A 114 13.11 -5.99 -1.81
CA LYS A 114 13.20 -6.96 -2.89
C LYS A 114 11.87 -7.06 -3.64
N ARG A 115 11.70 -6.24 -4.68
CA ARG A 115 10.55 -6.25 -5.59
C ARG A 115 10.92 -5.78 -6.99
N LYS A 116 9.98 -5.86 -7.94
CA LYS A 116 10.10 -5.25 -9.27
C LYS A 116 10.18 -3.73 -9.16
N ALA A 117 11.11 -3.14 -9.90
CA ALA A 117 11.26 -1.69 -10.00
C ALA A 117 10.37 -1.11 -11.10
N HIS A 118 10.00 0.16 -10.94
CA HIS A 118 9.32 0.99 -11.93
C HIS A 118 10.24 2.06 -12.49
N ILE A 119 9.87 2.64 -13.64
CA ILE A 119 10.59 3.76 -14.26
C ILE A 119 10.65 4.94 -13.28
N GLY A 120 11.83 5.52 -13.12
CA GLY A 120 12.13 6.60 -12.17
C GLY A 120 12.48 6.15 -10.75
N GLU A 121 12.38 4.86 -10.42
CA GLU A 121 12.82 4.36 -9.11
C GLU A 121 14.34 4.20 -9.04
N ARG A 122 14.91 4.34 -7.84
CA ARG A 122 16.31 4.04 -7.58
C ARG A 122 16.47 2.57 -7.24
N ILE A 123 17.47 1.92 -7.83
CA ILE A 123 17.81 0.53 -7.53
C ILE A 123 19.27 0.40 -7.11
N LYS A 124 19.55 -0.58 -6.26
CA LYS A 124 20.90 -0.95 -5.86
C LYS A 124 21.23 -2.35 -6.35
N ASN A 125 22.36 -2.49 -7.03
CA ASN A 125 22.87 -3.78 -7.48
C ASN A 125 23.32 -4.63 -6.29
N THR A 126 22.81 -5.86 -6.17
CA THR A 126 23.15 -6.78 -5.07
C THR A 126 24.02 -7.95 -5.52
N SER A 127 24.18 -8.14 -6.82
CA SER A 127 24.93 -9.27 -7.39
C SER A 127 26.21 -8.80 -8.06
N GLN A 128 27.30 -9.53 -7.83
CA GLN A 128 28.57 -9.23 -8.48
C GLN A 128 28.46 -9.59 -9.97
N SER A 129 28.73 -8.62 -10.83
CA SER A 129 28.75 -8.77 -12.28
C SER A 129 30.06 -8.19 -12.84
N PHE A 130 30.49 -8.65 -14.01
CA PHE A 130 31.75 -8.18 -14.61
C PHE A 130 31.71 -6.69 -14.95
N ASP A 131 30.52 -6.16 -15.21
CA ASP A 131 30.26 -4.81 -15.69
C ASP A 131 29.76 -3.84 -14.60
N LEU A 132 29.45 -4.33 -13.38
CA LEU A 132 28.94 -3.48 -12.31
C LEU A 132 29.26 -4.01 -10.90
N PRO A 133 29.81 -3.18 -10.00
CA PRO A 133 30.08 -3.59 -8.62
C PRO A 133 28.80 -3.78 -7.81
N VAL A 134 28.88 -4.64 -6.79
CA VAL A 134 27.84 -4.74 -5.76
C VAL A 134 27.75 -3.40 -5.03
N GLY A 135 26.52 -2.94 -4.79
CA GLY A 135 26.24 -1.66 -4.13
C GLY A 135 26.12 -0.48 -5.09
N TYR A 136 26.36 -0.64 -6.39
CA TYR A 136 26.12 0.42 -7.37
C TYR A 136 24.64 0.82 -7.39
N VAL A 137 24.38 2.13 -7.31
CA VAL A 137 23.04 2.71 -7.32
C VAL A 137 22.79 3.45 -8.62
N THR A 138 21.61 3.28 -9.20
CA THR A 138 21.20 3.93 -10.44
C THR A 138 19.69 4.13 -10.47
N GLU A 139 19.21 4.93 -11.42
CA GLU A 139 17.80 5.20 -11.66
C GLU A 139 17.31 4.39 -12.86
N VAL A 140 16.11 3.82 -12.75
CA VAL A 140 15.49 3.05 -13.81
C VAL A 140 14.98 3.97 -14.92
N THR A 141 15.49 3.79 -16.14
CA THR A 141 15.07 4.57 -17.32
C THR A 141 14.03 3.84 -18.18
N GLY A 142 13.88 2.52 -18.03
CA GLY A 142 12.97 1.71 -18.84
C GLY A 142 12.72 0.31 -18.27
N ILE A 143 11.73 -0.38 -18.85
CA ILE A 143 11.43 -1.79 -18.54
C ILE A 143 11.30 -2.55 -19.86
N ALA A 144 12.20 -3.52 -20.09
CA ALA A 144 12.20 -4.35 -21.29
C ALA A 144 11.05 -5.36 -21.30
N ALA A 145 10.76 -5.94 -22.46
CA ALA A 145 9.67 -6.92 -22.68
C ALA A 145 9.71 -8.18 -21.78
N ALA A 146 10.84 -8.46 -21.11
CA ALA A 146 11.02 -9.55 -20.15
C ALA A 146 10.97 -9.12 -18.67
N GLY A 147 10.57 -7.88 -18.38
CA GLY A 147 10.57 -7.33 -17.02
C GLY A 147 11.98 -7.00 -16.48
N MET A 148 12.99 -6.96 -17.37
CA MET A 148 14.32 -6.46 -17.00
C MET A 148 14.30 -4.94 -16.91
N VAL A 149 15.03 -4.43 -15.94
CA VAL A 149 15.20 -3.00 -15.71
C VAL A 149 16.28 -2.46 -16.61
N GLU A 150 15.98 -1.40 -17.34
CA GLU A 150 16.93 -0.63 -18.14
C GLU A 150 17.40 0.60 -17.36
N TYR A 151 18.68 0.94 -17.49
CA TYR A 151 19.29 2.13 -16.91
C TYR A 151 20.48 2.59 -17.76
N VAL A 152 20.92 3.81 -17.54
CA VAL A 152 22.13 4.37 -18.16
C VAL A 152 23.24 4.38 -17.12
N ASP A 153 24.39 3.77 -17.43
CA ASP A 153 25.54 3.75 -16.53
C ASP A 153 26.30 5.09 -16.52
N ALA A 154 27.30 5.23 -15.65
CA ALA A 154 28.10 6.45 -15.55
C ALA A 154 28.90 6.80 -16.83
N ALA A 155 29.09 5.84 -17.74
CA ALA A 155 29.73 6.07 -19.04
C ALA A 155 28.72 6.54 -20.11
N GLY A 156 27.42 6.53 -19.80
CA GLY A 156 26.35 6.87 -20.73
C GLY A 156 25.85 5.68 -21.55
N ASP A 157 26.28 4.46 -21.23
CA ASP A 157 25.86 3.25 -21.94
C ASP A 157 24.53 2.71 -21.38
N GLU A 158 23.65 2.27 -22.26
CA GLU A 158 22.41 1.59 -21.89
C GLU A 158 22.70 0.17 -21.39
N ARG A 159 22.15 -0.16 -20.22
CA ARG A 159 22.36 -1.44 -19.53
C ARG A 159 21.03 -2.03 -19.09
N MET A 160 21.03 -3.35 -18.88
CA MET A 160 19.86 -4.09 -18.40
C MET A 160 20.18 -4.94 -17.17
N ARG A 161 19.21 -5.12 -16.27
CA ARG A 161 19.31 -6.02 -15.12
C ARG A 161 18.05 -6.86 -14.88
N ALA A 162 18.29 -8.11 -14.50
CA ALA A 162 17.24 -9.02 -14.10
C ALA A 162 16.75 -8.70 -12.69
N GLU A 163 15.47 -8.98 -12.43
CA GLU A 163 14.81 -8.73 -11.15
C GLU A 163 15.55 -9.28 -9.93
N PHE A 164 16.22 -10.43 -10.07
CA PHE A 164 16.92 -11.06 -8.96
C PHE A 164 18.26 -10.39 -8.59
N THR A 165 18.82 -9.49 -9.42
CA THR A 165 20.15 -8.91 -9.20
C THR A 165 20.14 -7.54 -8.52
N TYR A 166 18.98 -6.97 -8.21
CA TYR A 166 18.88 -5.65 -7.55
C TYR A 166 17.88 -5.64 -6.38
N VAL A 167 17.88 -4.55 -5.62
CA VAL A 167 16.83 -4.14 -4.67
C VAL A 167 16.37 -2.73 -5.02
N VAL A 168 15.10 -2.43 -4.78
CA VAL A 168 14.55 -1.08 -4.92
C VAL A 168 14.85 -0.29 -3.65
N LEU A 169 15.24 0.98 -3.80
CA LEU A 169 15.52 1.88 -2.69
C LEU A 169 14.30 2.75 -2.40
N GLU A 170 13.55 2.40 -1.36
CA GLU A 170 12.39 3.15 -0.92
C GLU A 170 12.79 4.22 0.12
N PRO A 171 12.44 5.49 -0.09
CA PRO A 171 12.82 6.55 0.84
C PRO A 171 12.14 6.39 2.20
N THR A 172 12.89 6.63 3.28
CA THR A 172 12.33 6.70 4.65
C THR A 172 12.17 8.13 5.13
N ASP A 173 11.52 8.35 6.26
CA ASP A 173 11.46 9.69 6.88
C ASP A 173 12.71 10.02 7.71
N ILE A 174 13.81 9.27 7.54
CA ILE A 174 15.04 9.46 8.32
C ILE A 174 16.12 10.11 7.46
N VAL A 175 16.64 11.23 7.95
CA VAL A 175 17.74 11.99 7.35
C VAL A 175 18.92 12.09 8.28
N ARG A 176 20.10 12.30 7.71
CA ARG A 176 21.34 12.55 8.42
C ARG A 176 21.79 13.97 8.16
N VAL A 177 21.77 14.78 9.21
CA VAL A 177 22.18 16.19 9.16
C VAL A 177 23.32 16.37 10.15
N ASN A 178 24.49 16.80 9.66
CA ASN A 178 25.70 16.98 10.48
C ASN A 178 26.08 15.71 11.30
N GLY A 179 25.84 14.52 10.77
CA GLY A 179 26.11 13.25 11.45
C GLY A 179 25.05 12.80 12.46
N GLU A 180 24.02 13.63 12.72
CA GLU A 180 22.89 13.27 13.57
C GLU A 180 21.79 12.58 12.75
N ARG A 181 21.25 11.48 13.28
CA ARG A 181 20.13 10.74 12.69
C ARG A 181 18.81 11.32 13.19
N LEU A 182 18.04 11.92 12.28
CA LEU A 182 16.83 12.69 12.59
C LEU A 182 15.65 12.17 11.79
N ARG A 183 14.47 12.07 12.41
CA ARG A 183 13.20 11.75 11.76
C ARG A 183 12.50 13.04 11.34
N MET A 184 12.03 13.07 10.11
CA MET A 184 11.17 14.11 9.55
C MET A 184 9.73 13.86 10.00
N VAL A 185 9.10 14.88 10.58
CA VAL A 185 7.70 14.81 11.02
C VAL A 185 6.93 15.99 10.44
N GLU A 186 5.85 15.70 9.72
CA GLU A 186 4.96 16.70 9.16
C GLU A 186 4.04 17.26 10.26
N ARG A 187 4.48 18.34 10.92
CA ARG A 187 3.71 19.06 11.93
C ARG A 187 4.18 20.50 12.09
N LYS A 188 3.37 21.31 12.77
CA LYS A 188 3.77 22.66 13.16
C LYS A 188 4.95 22.62 14.14
N ALA A 189 5.90 23.52 13.95
CA ALA A 189 7.10 23.60 14.78
C ALA A 189 6.83 24.48 16.00
N ALA A 190 7.27 24.03 17.17
CA ALA A 190 7.37 24.85 18.36
C ALA A 190 8.66 25.68 18.35
N LYS A 191 8.66 26.79 19.08
CA LYS A 191 9.85 27.64 19.22
C LYS A 191 11.02 26.82 19.78
N GLY A 192 12.15 26.85 19.09
CA GLY A 192 13.39 26.14 19.42
C GLY A 192 13.57 24.81 18.68
N GLU A 193 12.54 24.30 17.99
CA GLU A 193 12.66 23.05 17.24
C GLU A 193 13.46 23.22 15.94
N ARG A 194 14.15 22.15 15.55
CA ARG A 194 14.88 22.09 14.28
C ARG A 194 13.93 21.68 13.16
N VAL A 195 14.05 22.33 12.01
CA VAL A 195 13.25 22.02 10.82
C VAL A 195 14.12 21.85 9.59
N ILE A 196 13.59 21.15 8.59
CA ILE A 196 14.15 21.03 7.24
C ILE A 196 13.13 21.53 6.22
N VAL A 197 13.57 22.36 5.27
CA VAL A 197 12.74 22.76 4.13
C VAL A 197 12.61 21.59 3.16
N VAL A 198 11.39 21.17 2.89
CA VAL A 198 11.10 20.08 1.92
C VAL A 198 10.52 20.61 0.60
N ASN A 199 10.07 21.87 0.61
CA ASN A 199 9.50 22.53 -0.57
C ASN A 199 9.72 24.04 -0.48
N ASP A 200 10.51 24.58 -1.40
CA ASP A 200 10.85 26.00 -1.48
C ASP A 200 9.84 26.85 -2.27
N ARG A 201 8.88 26.24 -2.97
CA ARG A 201 7.81 26.94 -3.72
C ARG A 201 6.64 27.36 -2.85
N ASP A 202 6.48 26.69 -1.71
CA ASP A 202 5.27 26.80 -0.88
C ASP A 202 5.41 27.68 0.36
N GLY A 203 6.61 28.23 0.61
CA GLY A 203 6.85 29.17 1.69
C GLY A 203 6.71 30.63 1.24
N THR A 204 6.37 31.51 2.18
CA THR A 204 6.03 32.91 1.90
C THR A 204 7.24 33.70 1.43
N GLY A 205 7.51 33.67 0.12
CA GLY A 205 8.38 34.61 -0.57
C GLY A 205 8.98 34.10 -1.87
N GLY A 206 8.29 34.34 -2.98
CA GLY A 206 8.90 34.37 -4.32
C GLY A 206 9.19 33.01 -4.96
N SER A 207 8.64 32.83 -6.16
CA SER A 207 9.11 31.86 -7.15
C SER A 207 10.64 31.81 -7.18
N ASP A 208 11.22 30.61 -7.08
CA ASP A 208 12.63 30.25 -7.32
C ASP A 208 13.59 30.18 -6.10
N GLY A 209 13.11 30.00 -4.87
CA GLY A 209 13.98 29.67 -3.73
C GLY A 209 14.91 30.82 -3.28
N TYR A 210 14.41 32.06 -3.39
CA TYR A 210 15.19 33.27 -3.10
C TYR A 210 15.60 33.42 -1.63
N TYR A 211 14.79 32.96 -0.68
CA TYR A 211 15.03 33.21 0.75
C TYR A 211 15.60 32.00 1.51
N PHE A 212 15.23 30.81 1.07
CA PHE A 212 15.70 29.51 1.55
C PHE A 212 15.50 28.51 0.41
N ARG A 213 16.23 27.39 0.47
CA ARG A 213 16.14 26.32 -0.52
C ARG A 213 15.70 25.03 0.13
N THR A 214 15.12 24.13 -0.67
CA THR A 214 14.90 22.75 -0.26
C THR A 214 16.20 22.14 0.27
N GLY A 215 16.13 21.47 1.42
CA GLY A 215 17.28 20.96 2.17
C GLY A 215 17.89 21.95 3.18
N ASN A 216 17.53 23.24 3.18
CA ASN A 216 17.99 24.12 4.26
C ASN A 216 17.42 23.70 5.60
N THR A 217 18.27 23.76 6.64
CA THR A 217 17.86 23.46 8.02
C THR A 217 17.83 24.73 8.85
N GLY A 218 16.89 24.83 9.79
CA GLY A 218 16.73 26.03 10.59
C GLY A 218 16.17 25.75 11.97
N ILE A 219 16.16 26.78 12.80
CA ILE A 219 15.57 26.74 14.14
C ILE A 219 14.32 27.61 14.16
N ALA A 220 13.19 27.03 14.54
CA ALA A 220 11.94 27.76 14.67
C ALA A 220 12.06 28.83 15.77
N ILE A 221 11.82 30.10 15.43
CA ILE A 221 11.86 31.22 16.38
C ILE A 221 10.47 31.63 16.85
N SER A 222 9.44 31.30 16.07
CA SER A 222 8.01 31.39 16.41
C SER A 222 7.21 30.40 15.56
N VAL A 223 5.88 30.40 15.71
CA VAL A 223 4.97 29.49 14.98
C VAL A 223 5.11 29.61 13.46
N ASP A 224 5.41 30.81 12.95
CA ASP A 224 5.44 31.09 11.51
C ASP A 224 6.82 31.47 10.98
N PHE A 225 7.84 31.58 11.85
CA PHE A 225 9.18 32.07 11.46
C PHE A 225 10.29 31.12 11.87
N VAL A 226 11.26 30.96 10.97
CA VAL A 226 12.45 30.11 11.15
C VAL A 226 13.71 30.91 10.89
N ASN A 227 14.74 30.67 11.71
CA ASN A 227 16.08 31.19 11.50
C ASN A 227 16.92 30.19 10.71
N PHE A 228 17.30 30.58 9.49
CA PHE A 228 18.11 29.80 8.56
C PHE A 228 19.57 30.25 8.48
N SER A 229 20.01 31.24 9.27
CA SER A 229 21.36 31.85 9.19
C SER A 229 22.56 30.88 9.26
N GLY A 230 22.36 29.61 9.63
CA GLY A 230 23.37 28.56 9.60
C GLY A 230 23.60 27.90 8.23
N ASN A 231 22.86 28.27 7.17
CA ASN A 231 23.04 27.71 5.83
C ASN A 231 23.96 28.60 4.97
N GLU A 232 24.58 28.01 3.94
CA GLU A 232 25.55 28.69 3.07
C GLU A 232 24.94 29.86 2.27
N TYR A 233 23.66 29.77 1.91
CA TYR A 233 22.94 30.80 1.15
C TYR A 233 21.63 31.16 1.83
N VAL A 234 21.60 32.33 2.47
CA VAL A 234 20.39 32.90 3.07
C VAL A 234 20.42 34.41 2.86
N LEU A 235 19.31 34.99 2.37
CA LEU A 235 19.22 36.43 2.19
C LEU A 235 18.90 37.15 3.52
N GLN A 236 19.37 38.40 3.61
CA GLN A 236 19.16 39.32 4.74
C GLN A 236 19.65 38.77 6.09
N ASP A 237 18.85 38.89 7.15
CA ASP A 237 19.20 38.43 8.50
C ASP A 237 18.94 36.93 8.72
N GLY A 238 18.52 36.23 7.66
CA GLY A 238 18.25 34.81 7.64
C GLY A 238 16.98 34.37 8.36
N ARG A 239 16.07 35.30 8.69
CA ARG A 239 14.82 35.00 9.39
C ARG A 239 13.64 35.14 8.44
N TRP A 240 13.01 34.03 8.11
CA TRP A 240 11.97 34.00 7.08
C TRP A 240 10.73 33.26 7.55
N GLY A 241 9.59 33.74 7.06
CA GLY A 241 8.31 33.08 7.24
C GLY A 241 8.22 31.84 6.36
N ILE A 242 7.70 30.73 6.91
CA ILE A 242 7.57 29.49 6.16
C ILE A 242 6.21 28.84 6.45
N ALA A 243 5.54 28.37 5.39
CA ALA A 243 4.27 27.69 5.54
C ALA A 243 4.46 26.32 6.21
N PRO A 244 3.53 25.84 7.05
CA PRO A 244 3.63 24.53 7.70
C PRO A 244 3.84 23.33 6.75
N ARG A 245 3.39 23.45 5.50
CA ARG A 245 3.54 22.43 4.44
C ARG A 245 4.88 22.46 3.70
N ALA A 246 5.70 23.50 3.93
CA ALA A 246 6.97 23.70 3.25
C ALA A 246 8.18 23.14 4.04
N TYR A 247 7.95 22.65 5.25
CA TYR A 247 8.99 22.08 6.10
C TYR A 247 8.51 20.85 6.89
N CYS A 248 9.45 20.06 7.35
CA CYS A 248 9.23 19.03 8.38
C CYS A 248 10.02 19.37 9.64
N VAL A 249 9.51 18.98 10.81
CA VAL A 249 10.25 19.04 12.07
C VAL A 249 11.22 17.87 12.13
N LEU A 250 12.44 18.12 12.63
CA LEU A 250 13.49 17.12 12.78
C LEU A 250 13.58 16.65 14.23
N GLU A 251 13.22 15.40 14.48
CA GLU A 251 13.24 14.77 15.80
C GLU A 251 14.42 13.79 15.94
N PRO A 252 15.20 13.82 17.02
CA PRO A 252 16.29 12.87 17.26
C PRO A 252 15.79 11.42 17.28
N VAL A 253 16.46 10.56 16.51
CA VAL A 253 16.26 9.12 16.61
C VAL A 253 17.39 8.57 17.46
N SER A 254 17.11 8.19 18.72
CA SER A 254 18.11 7.64 19.64
C SER A 254 18.87 6.47 19.00
N SER A 255 20.11 6.72 18.58
CA SER A 255 21.05 5.70 18.14
C SER A 255 21.93 5.30 19.32
N VAL A 256 21.88 4.04 19.73
CA VAL A 256 22.86 3.47 20.66
C VAL A 256 24.21 3.47 19.92
N GLN A 257 25.05 4.47 20.18
CA GLN A 257 26.39 4.54 19.62
C GLN A 257 27.30 3.54 20.35
N SER A 258 27.82 2.57 19.60
CA SER A 258 28.99 1.79 20.01
C SER A 258 30.24 2.62 19.75
N THR A 259 30.82 3.23 20.78
CA THR A 259 32.08 3.97 20.66
C THR A 259 33.27 3.03 20.81
N SER A 260 34.17 3.05 19.82
CA SER A 260 35.45 2.35 19.83
C SER A 260 36.59 3.21 20.39
N ALA A 261 37.46 2.56 21.18
CA ALA A 261 38.91 2.74 21.32
C ALA A 261 39.49 4.00 22.03
N GLN A 262 39.95 3.81 23.27
CA GLN A 262 41.33 4.10 23.74
C GLN A 262 41.64 3.28 25.01
N PRO A 263 42.89 2.77 25.20
CA PRO A 263 43.26 2.04 26.42
C PRO A 263 43.44 3.02 27.58
N PRO A 264 42.78 2.84 28.74
CA PRO A 264 42.96 3.74 29.87
C PRO A 264 44.26 3.39 30.60
N THR A 265 45.07 4.42 30.82
CA THR A 265 46.02 4.47 31.93
C THR A 265 45.27 4.13 33.21
N GLU A 266 45.83 3.26 34.06
CA GLU A 266 45.16 2.83 35.29
C GLU A 266 44.72 4.05 36.12
N PRO A 267 43.42 4.20 36.41
CA PRO A 267 42.92 5.31 37.19
C PRO A 267 43.48 5.23 38.62
N SER A 268 43.87 6.39 39.14
CA SER A 268 44.36 6.48 40.51
C SER A 268 43.26 6.04 41.50
N ILE A 269 43.65 5.54 42.68
CA ILE A 269 42.70 5.11 43.73
C ILE A 269 41.70 6.24 44.08
N ALA A 270 42.12 7.50 43.99
CA ALA A 270 41.26 8.65 44.22
C ALA A 270 40.17 8.83 43.13
N GLU A 271 40.48 8.54 41.87
CA GLU A 271 39.52 8.58 40.76
C GLU A 271 38.52 7.41 40.83
N LEU A 272 38.97 6.22 41.25
CA LEU A 272 38.09 5.08 41.47
C LEU A 272 37.08 5.34 42.59
N ILE A 273 37.48 6.03 43.65
CA ILE A 273 36.57 6.44 44.74
C ILE A 273 35.55 7.46 44.22
N ALA A 274 35.99 8.48 43.48
CA ALA A 274 35.09 9.48 42.91
C ALA A 274 34.09 8.88 41.89
N ILE A 275 34.52 7.92 41.09
CA ILE A 275 33.64 7.16 40.17
C ILE A 275 32.63 6.33 40.96
N THR A 276 33.06 5.67 42.04
CA THR A 276 32.17 4.85 42.88
C THR A 276 31.12 5.70 43.58
N ASP A 277 31.50 6.87 44.10
CA ASP A 277 30.57 7.82 44.72
C ASP A 277 29.57 8.37 43.67
N GLY A 278 30.05 8.70 42.47
CA GLY A 278 29.21 9.13 41.36
C GLY A 278 28.23 8.05 40.89
N LEU A 279 28.67 6.79 40.80
CA LEU A 279 27.79 5.66 40.49
C LEU A 279 26.76 5.43 41.61
N THR A 280 27.16 5.58 42.88
CA THR A 280 26.25 5.40 44.01
C THR A 280 25.13 6.45 43.99
N ASP A 281 25.46 7.71 43.67
CA ASP A 281 24.47 8.79 43.54
C ASP A 281 23.58 8.62 42.29
N ALA A 282 24.14 8.13 41.18
CA ALA A 282 23.39 7.80 39.98
C ALA A 282 22.40 6.64 40.22
N VAL A 283 22.83 5.58 40.90
CA VAL A 283 21.97 4.45 41.29
C VAL A 283 20.86 4.93 42.22
N ALA A 284 21.16 5.76 43.23
CA ALA A 284 20.14 6.30 44.12
C ALA A 284 19.09 7.16 43.38
N LYS A 285 19.51 7.95 42.38
CA LYS A 285 18.60 8.73 41.53
C LYS A 285 17.75 7.83 40.62
N LEU A 286 18.34 6.79 40.04
CA LEU A 286 17.62 5.83 39.21
C LEU A 286 16.60 5.04 40.04
N THR A 287 16.94 4.60 41.24
CA THR A 287 16.00 3.92 42.14
C THR A 287 14.80 4.81 42.46
N ARG A 288 15.00 6.11 42.71
CA ARG A 288 13.88 7.05 42.92
C ARG A 288 12.98 7.19 41.68
N LYS A 289 13.58 7.32 40.49
CA LYS A 289 12.83 7.40 39.23
C LYS A 289 12.07 6.12 38.90
N ILE A 290 12.62 4.95 39.23
CA ILE A 290 11.93 3.66 39.05
C ILE A 290 10.67 3.61 39.92
N VAL A 291 10.77 3.99 41.20
CA VAL A 291 9.60 4.03 42.10
C VAL A 291 8.54 5.02 41.58
N GLU A 292 8.95 6.19 41.08
CA GLU A 292 8.05 7.19 40.51
C GLU A 292 7.35 6.67 39.23
N LEU A 293 8.10 6.02 38.34
CA LEU A 293 7.55 5.40 37.13
C LEU A 293 6.59 4.24 37.47
N GLU A 294 6.92 3.40 38.44
CA GLU A 294 6.03 2.32 38.91
C GLU A 294 4.70 2.89 39.43
N THR A 295 4.72 4.02 40.13
CA THR A 295 3.48 4.68 40.56
C THR A 295 2.67 5.25 39.39
N HIS A 296 3.33 5.85 38.40
CA HIS A 296 2.67 6.34 37.19
C HIS A 296 2.06 5.23 36.35
N VAL A 297 2.74 4.09 36.20
CA VAL A 297 2.21 2.92 35.49
C VAL A 297 0.97 2.39 36.19
N LYS A 298 0.97 2.25 37.52
CA LYS A 298 -0.22 1.81 38.28
C LYS A 298 -1.43 2.74 38.13
N VAL A 299 -1.19 4.06 38.12
CA VAL A 299 -2.27 5.04 37.90
C VAL A 299 -2.79 4.94 36.47
N THR A 300 -1.89 4.84 35.48
CA THR A 300 -2.25 4.75 34.05
C THR A 300 -2.99 3.44 33.75
N GLU A 301 -2.58 2.31 34.33
CA GLU A 301 -3.31 1.04 34.22
C GLU A 301 -4.72 1.15 34.81
N GLY A 302 -4.89 1.83 35.94
CA GLY A 302 -6.20 2.11 36.51
C GLY A 302 -7.09 2.96 35.61
N ASP A 303 -6.52 3.99 34.99
CA ASP A 303 -7.23 4.87 34.05
C ASP A 303 -7.59 4.13 32.76
N VAL A 304 -6.71 3.26 32.23
CA VAL A 304 -7.00 2.42 31.05
C VAL A 304 -8.16 1.47 31.33
N VAL A 305 -8.22 0.83 32.51
CA VAL A 305 -9.35 -0.06 32.87
C VAL A 305 -10.68 0.70 32.99
N LEU A 306 -10.66 1.94 33.49
CA LEU A 306 -11.84 2.80 33.55
C LEU A 306 -12.30 3.26 32.15
N ILE A 307 -11.37 3.49 31.23
CA ILE A 307 -11.67 3.84 29.84
C ILE A 307 -12.18 2.61 29.08
N GLU A 308 -11.56 1.44 29.23
CA GLU A 308 -11.96 0.21 28.56
C GLU A 308 -13.38 -0.22 28.97
N SER A 309 -13.73 -0.09 30.25
CA SER A 309 -15.09 -0.39 30.72
C SER A 309 -16.14 0.61 30.20
N GLY A 310 -15.84 1.92 30.19
CA GLY A 310 -16.75 2.93 29.64
C GLY A 310 -16.92 2.85 28.13
N VAL A 311 -15.83 2.58 27.39
CA VAL A 311 -15.84 2.47 25.92
C VAL A 311 -16.52 1.17 25.48
N ALA A 312 -16.40 0.07 26.23
CA ALA A 312 -17.11 -1.17 25.93
C ALA A 312 -18.63 -0.99 25.97
N ASP A 313 -19.13 -0.28 26.99
CA ASP A 313 -20.56 0.02 27.14
C ASP A 313 -21.08 0.95 26.03
N GLU A 314 -20.29 1.96 25.62
CA GLU A 314 -20.61 2.84 24.49
C GLU A 314 -20.56 2.11 23.14
N ILE A 315 -19.59 1.22 22.93
CA ILE A 315 -19.49 0.39 21.72
C ILE A 315 -20.68 -0.55 21.60
N ASP A 316 -21.10 -1.19 22.69
CA ASP A 316 -22.25 -2.10 22.65
C ASP A 316 -23.57 -1.34 22.47
N ALA A 317 -23.69 -0.13 23.03
CA ALA A 317 -24.81 0.77 22.73
C ALA A 317 -24.83 1.19 21.25
N LEU A 318 -23.67 1.49 20.65
CA LEU A 318 -23.55 1.83 19.23
C LEU A 318 -23.82 0.63 18.31
N LYS A 319 -23.39 -0.59 18.68
CA LYS A 319 -23.70 -1.82 17.95
C LYS A 319 -25.19 -2.14 17.96
N GLN A 320 -25.88 -1.90 19.09
CA GLN A 320 -27.32 -2.09 19.19
C GLN A 320 -28.12 -1.00 18.45
N ALA A 321 -27.55 0.20 18.31
CA ALA A 321 -28.14 1.30 17.53
C ALA A 321 -27.85 1.20 16.01
N ALA A 322 -26.83 0.44 15.61
CA ALA A 322 -26.51 0.19 14.21
C ALA A 322 -27.53 -0.77 13.56
N LYS A 323 -28.55 -0.21 12.91
CA LYS A 323 -29.40 -0.98 11.99
C LYS A 323 -28.52 -1.59 10.89
N PRO A 324 -28.77 -2.85 10.46
CA PRO A 324 -27.96 -3.49 9.43
C PRO A 324 -28.01 -2.66 8.15
N VAL A 325 -26.83 -2.27 7.66
CA VAL A 325 -26.67 -1.64 6.35
C VAL A 325 -27.10 -2.69 5.33
N LYS A 326 -28.20 -2.42 4.63
CA LYS A 326 -28.66 -3.25 3.51
C LYS A 326 -27.54 -3.25 2.46
N GLU A 327 -26.93 -4.41 2.19
CA GLU A 327 -25.99 -4.56 1.09
C GLU A 327 -26.64 -4.04 -0.19
N LEU A 328 -25.99 -3.07 -0.85
CA LEU A 328 -26.50 -2.50 -2.09
C LEU A 328 -26.51 -3.60 -3.15
N THR A 329 -27.69 -3.87 -3.74
CA THR A 329 -27.80 -4.88 -4.80
C THR A 329 -27.35 -4.30 -6.14
N ARG A 330 -26.98 -5.17 -7.10
CA ARG A 330 -26.68 -4.80 -8.49
C ARG A 330 -27.77 -3.91 -9.10
N ASP A 331 -29.03 -4.27 -8.87
CA ASP A 331 -30.19 -3.53 -9.40
C ASP A 331 -30.32 -2.14 -8.74
N ASP A 332 -30.01 -1.99 -7.45
CA ASP A 332 -30.00 -0.67 -6.77
C ASP A 332 -28.95 0.27 -7.39
N VAL A 333 -27.77 -0.26 -7.76
CA VAL A 333 -26.71 0.52 -8.41
C VAL A 333 -27.14 0.97 -9.81
N ILE A 334 -27.80 0.09 -10.58
CA ILE A 334 -28.31 0.41 -11.92
C ILE A 334 -29.40 1.50 -11.84
N GLU A 335 -30.34 1.40 -10.91
CA GLU A 335 -31.40 2.41 -10.74
C GLU A 335 -30.84 3.76 -10.29
N ARG A 336 -29.82 3.77 -9.43
CA ARG A 336 -29.07 4.99 -9.09
C ARG A 336 -28.37 5.59 -10.31
N ALA A 337 -27.71 4.76 -11.13
CA ALA A 337 -27.04 5.24 -12.34
C ALA A 337 -28.02 5.87 -13.33
N LYS A 338 -29.21 5.29 -13.51
CA LYS A 338 -30.28 5.88 -14.33
C LYS A 338 -30.77 7.23 -13.79
N ALA A 339 -31.04 7.28 -12.48
CA ALA A 339 -31.47 8.52 -11.82
C ALA A 339 -30.39 9.61 -11.91
N ASP A 340 -29.13 9.24 -11.78
CA ASP A 340 -27.99 10.16 -11.87
C ASP A 340 -27.84 10.72 -13.28
N VAL A 341 -27.96 9.90 -14.34
CA VAL A 341 -27.96 10.40 -15.73
C VAL A 341 -29.12 11.37 -15.97
N ALA A 342 -30.34 11.03 -15.55
CA ALA A 342 -31.51 11.89 -15.71
C ALA A 342 -31.35 13.23 -14.97
N LYS A 343 -30.78 13.19 -13.77
CA LYS A 343 -30.47 14.38 -12.96
C LYS A 343 -29.41 15.23 -13.65
N LEU A 344 -28.29 14.65 -14.06
CA LEU A 344 -27.18 15.36 -14.72
C LEU A 344 -27.57 15.95 -16.08
N GLN A 345 -28.56 15.38 -16.77
CA GLN A 345 -29.11 15.93 -18.01
C GLN A 345 -30.03 17.15 -17.78
N THR A 346 -30.65 17.26 -16.60
CA THR A 346 -31.64 18.30 -16.30
C THR A 346 -31.09 19.43 -15.43
N GLU A 347 -30.01 19.19 -14.69
CA GLU A 347 -29.35 20.21 -13.87
C GLU A 347 -28.49 21.16 -14.70
N ASN A 348 -28.69 22.47 -14.50
CA ASN A 348 -27.76 23.48 -14.99
C ASN A 348 -26.47 23.40 -14.16
N HIS A 349 -25.36 23.03 -14.80
CA HIS A 349 -24.05 22.93 -14.13
C HIS A 349 -23.36 24.30 -14.18
N GLU A 350 -23.33 25.02 -13.05
CA GLU A 350 -22.77 26.38 -12.98
C GLU A 350 -21.23 26.42 -13.00
N ASP A 351 -20.54 25.31 -12.68
CA ASP A 351 -19.07 25.23 -12.64
C ASP A 351 -18.58 23.83 -13.07
N ILE A 352 -18.31 23.65 -14.37
CA ILE A 352 -17.69 22.42 -14.92
C ILE A 352 -16.16 22.62 -15.02
N PRO A 353 -15.34 21.87 -14.26
CA PRO A 353 -13.87 22.02 -14.27
C PRO A 353 -13.20 21.63 -15.60
N ALA A 354 -13.89 20.88 -16.46
CA ALA A 354 -13.35 20.46 -17.75
C ALA A 354 -13.06 21.63 -18.71
N LEU A 355 -13.58 22.83 -18.43
CA LEU A 355 -13.33 24.07 -19.17
C LEU A 355 -12.11 24.86 -18.60
N THR A 356 -11.01 24.19 -18.31
CA THR A 356 -9.75 24.87 -17.95
C THR A 356 -9.08 25.44 -19.20
N GLY A 357 -9.50 26.65 -19.57
CA GLY A 357 -8.87 27.48 -20.59
C GLY A 357 -9.64 28.76 -20.92
N PHE A 358 -10.96 28.75 -20.76
CA PHE A 358 -11.81 29.92 -20.90
C PHE A 358 -12.81 29.95 -19.75
N ARG A 359 -12.76 31.00 -18.91
CA ARG A 359 -13.86 31.31 -17.98
C ARG A 359 -15.09 31.71 -18.80
N VAL A 360 -15.86 30.74 -19.27
CA VAL A 360 -17.21 31.00 -19.75
C VAL A 360 -18.14 30.88 -18.55
N LYS A 361 -18.25 31.98 -17.79
CA LYS A 361 -19.42 32.22 -16.94
C LYS A 361 -20.61 32.53 -17.85
N TYR A 362 -21.21 31.52 -18.46
CA TYR A 362 -22.52 31.68 -19.08
C TYR A 362 -23.34 30.41 -18.91
N TYR A 363 -24.59 30.62 -18.51
CA TYR A 363 -25.72 29.70 -18.59
C TYR A 363 -25.76 29.03 -19.98
N ALA A 364 -25.07 27.91 -20.14
CA ALA A 364 -25.09 27.14 -21.37
C ALA A 364 -25.56 25.73 -21.02
N GLY A 365 -26.88 25.56 -21.01
CA GLY A 365 -27.45 24.22 -21.18
C GLY A 365 -26.90 23.66 -22.49
N TRP A 366 -26.30 22.48 -22.44
CA TRP A 366 -25.95 21.72 -23.64
C TRP A 366 -27.24 21.44 -24.42
N ASP A 367 -27.21 21.52 -25.75
CA ASP A 367 -28.41 21.24 -26.54
C ASP A 367 -28.83 19.78 -26.42
N GLU A 368 -27.84 18.88 -26.35
CA GLU A 368 -28.06 17.45 -26.27
C GLU A 368 -26.82 16.71 -25.72
N VAL A 369 -27.08 15.71 -24.87
CA VAL A 369 -26.10 14.70 -24.46
C VAL A 369 -26.29 13.46 -25.32
N LYS A 370 -25.33 13.17 -26.19
CA LYS A 370 -25.36 11.96 -27.04
C LYS A 370 -24.52 10.84 -26.44
N PHE A 371 -25.12 9.67 -26.28
CA PHE A 371 -24.41 8.47 -25.82
C PHE A 371 -24.12 7.54 -26.99
N VAL A 372 -22.85 7.17 -27.16
CA VAL A 372 -22.43 6.13 -28.11
C VAL A 372 -22.07 4.89 -27.30
N VAL A 373 -22.92 3.87 -27.36
CA VAL A 373 -22.72 2.59 -26.68
C VAL A 373 -22.16 1.57 -27.66
N ASN A 374 -21.03 0.95 -27.30
CA ASN A 374 -20.44 -0.13 -28.06
C ASN A 374 -20.36 -1.38 -27.18
N HIS A 375 -21.33 -2.28 -27.35
CA HIS A 375 -21.45 -3.52 -26.57
C HIS A 375 -20.28 -4.47 -26.83
N ASP A 376 -19.81 -4.60 -28.08
CA ASP A 376 -18.66 -5.48 -28.44
C ASP A 376 -17.37 -5.05 -27.73
N LYS A 377 -17.15 -3.73 -27.64
CA LYS A 377 -15.99 -3.14 -26.95
C LYS A 377 -16.26 -2.86 -25.47
N ARG A 378 -17.46 -3.14 -24.97
CA ARG A 378 -17.92 -2.85 -23.59
C ARG A 378 -17.58 -1.42 -23.16
N THR A 379 -17.87 -0.47 -24.05
CA THR A 379 -17.48 0.95 -23.91
C THR A 379 -18.68 1.85 -24.13
N VAL A 380 -18.83 2.87 -23.29
CA VAL A 380 -19.80 3.96 -23.46
C VAL A 380 -19.05 5.29 -23.59
N VAL A 381 -19.43 6.09 -24.58
CA VAL A 381 -18.91 7.46 -24.77
C VAL A 381 -20.07 8.44 -24.62
N ALA A 382 -19.92 9.42 -23.74
CA ALA A 382 -20.84 10.55 -23.63
C ALA A 382 -20.24 11.74 -24.39
N LEU A 383 -21.02 12.34 -25.28
CA LEU A 383 -20.65 13.51 -26.06
C LEU A 383 -21.57 14.67 -25.66
N LEU A 384 -20.97 15.76 -25.18
CA LEU A 384 -21.66 17.00 -24.85
C LEU A 384 -21.50 17.97 -26.01
N SER A 385 -22.63 18.38 -26.60
CA SER A 385 -22.65 19.28 -27.74
C SER A 385 -23.39 20.58 -27.44
N LEU A 386 -22.88 21.67 -28.03
CA LEU A 386 -23.48 23.00 -28.00
C LEU A 386 -23.37 23.59 -29.40
N GLU A 387 -24.50 24.03 -29.93
CA GLU A 387 -24.73 24.51 -31.30
C GLU A 387 -24.18 23.53 -32.35
N GLY A 388 -24.39 22.23 -32.14
CA GLY A 388 -23.94 21.16 -33.04
C GLY A 388 -22.44 20.86 -33.02
N THR A 389 -21.66 21.54 -32.17
CA THR A 389 -20.23 21.26 -31.97
C THR A 389 -20.02 20.45 -30.70
N VAL A 390 -19.21 19.39 -30.75
CA VAL A 390 -18.85 18.59 -29.57
C VAL A 390 -17.77 19.33 -28.77
N TRP A 391 -18.09 19.68 -27.53
CA TRP A 391 -17.20 20.45 -26.65
C TRP A 391 -16.50 19.60 -25.60
N ALA A 392 -17.19 18.57 -25.10
CA ALA A 392 -16.63 17.68 -24.10
C ALA A 392 -17.04 16.23 -24.38
N ARG A 393 -16.15 15.31 -23.98
CA ARG A 393 -16.40 13.88 -24.08
C ARG A 393 -15.93 13.15 -22.84
N GLY A 394 -16.67 12.15 -22.42
CA GLY A 394 -16.27 11.23 -21.37
C GLY A 394 -16.38 9.79 -21.85
N ILE A 395 -15.47 8.94 -21.38
CA ILE A 395 -15.39 7.54 -21.81
C ILE A 395 -15.46 6.65 -20.58
N ALA A 396 -16.33 5.66 -20.61
CA ALA A 396 -16.41 4.57 -19.64
C ALA A 396 -16.13 3.24 -20.36
N LYS A 397 -15.26 2.42 -19.80
CA LYS A 397 -14.91 1.10 -20.36
C LYS A 397 -14.91 0.08 -19.23
N ALA A 398 -15.62 -1.03 -19.43
CA ALA A 398 -15.63 -2.11 -18.45
C ALA A 398 -14.27 -2.82 -18.39
N ALA A 399 -13.85 -3.23 -17.19
CA ALA A 399 -12.60 -3.93 -17.00
C ALA A 399 -12.64 -5.35 -17.60
N PRO A 400 -11.49 -5.93 -17.97
CA PRO A 400 -11.40 -7.35 -18.30
C PRO A 400 -11.90 -8.20 -17.11
N GLY A 401 -12.83 -9.12 -17.36
CA GLY A 401 -13.45 -9.95 -16.31
C GLY A 401 -14.67 -9.34 -15.61
N ASP A 402 -15.00 -8.08 -15.88
CA ASP A 402 -16.18 -7.41 -15.33
C ASP A 402 -17.40 -7.47 -16.28
N VAL A 403 -18.61 -7.36 -15.72
CA VAL A 403 -19.89 -7.39 -16.45
C VAL A 403 -20.26 -5.98 -16.91
N PHE A 404 -20.41 -5.84 -18.24
CA PHE A 404 -20.78 -4.57 -18.85
C PHE A 404 -22.25 -4.21 -18.56
N ASN A 405 -22.47 -2.95 -18.19
CA ASN A 405 -23.81 -2.37 -18.10
C ASN A 405 -23.79 -0.97 -18.74
N SER A 406 -24.67 -0.74 -19.71
CA SER A 406 -24.78 0.52 -20.44
C SER A 406 -25.19 1.68 -19.53
N HIS A 407 -26.10 1.48 -18.58
CA HIS A 407 -26.59 2.56 -17.70
C HIS A 407 -25.49 3.03 -16.73
N ILE A 408 -24.78 2.09 -16.11
CA ILE A 408 -23.61 2.41 -15.28
C ILE A 408 -22.54 3.11 -16.14
N GLY A 409 -22.28 2.59 -17.34
CA GLY A 409 -21.36 3.19 -18.29
C GLY A 409 -21.75 4.62 -18.70
N ARG A 410 -23.04 4.89 -18.95
CA ARG A 410 -23.59 6.21 -19.29
C ARG A 410 -23.38 7.19 -18.13
N ALA A 411 -23.65 6.79 -16.89
CA ALA A 411 -23.42 7.64 -15.70
C ALA A 411 -21.93 8.00 -15.54
N ILE A 412 -21.03 7.02 -15.61
CA ILE A 412 -19.58 7.24 -15.51
C ILE A 412 -19.09 8.14 -16.66
N ALA A 413 -19.51 7.85 -17.89
CA ALA A 413 -19.10 8.61 -19.06
C ALA A 413 -19.59 10.06 -18.98
N LEU A 414 -20.83 10.30 -18.54
CA LEU A 414 -21.39 11.64 -18.39
C LEU A 414 -20.67 12.43 -17.29
N ARG A 415 -20.47 11.85 -16.10
CA ARG A 415 -19.70 12.49 -15.02
C ARG A 415 -18.29 12.88 -15.46
N ARG A 416 -17.60 11.99 -16.18
CA ARG A 416 -16.27 12.28 -16.76
C ARG A 416 -16.32 13.40 -17.79
N ALA A 417 -17.34 13.45 -18.63
CA ALA A 417 -17.53 14.53 -19.61
C ALA A 417 -17.75 15.89 -18.91
N LEU A 418 -18.47 15.88 -17.79
CA LEU A 418 -18.74 17.06 -16.94
C LEU A 418 -17.60 17.38 -15.96
N GLY A 419 -16.50 16.62 -15.94
CA GLY A 419 -15.40 16.82 -14.98
C GLY A 419 -15.78 16.58 -13.52
N LEU A 420 -16.84 15.82 -13.25
CA LEU A 420 -17.32 15.48 -11.91
C LEU A 420 -16.65 14.19 -11.39
N GLU A 421 -16.54 14.09 -10.07
CA GLU A 421 -16.07 12.86 -9.41
C GLU A 421 -17.06 11.70 -9.68
N VAL A 422 -16.49 10.53 -9.98
CA VAL A 422 -17.27 9.30 -10.24
C VAL A 422 -17.45 8.55 -8.92
N PRO A 423 -18.69 8.29 -8.47
CA PRO A 423 -18.94 7.51 -7.26
C PRO A 423 -18.30 6.11 -7.32
N ALA A 424 -17.67 5.70 -6.22
CA ALA A 424 -17.02 4.39 -6.12
C ALA A 424 -18.01 3.22 -6.28
N GLU A 425 -19.30 3.43 -6.01
CA GLU A 425 -20.37 2.46 -6.22
C GLU A 425 -20.56 2.08 -7.71
N TYR A 426 -20.17 2.94 -8.65
CA TYR A 426 -20.23 2.64 -10.09
C TYR A 426 -19.00 1.91 -10.59
N THR A 427 -17.83 2.13 -9.96
CA THR A 427 -16.58 1.44 -10.31
C THR A 427 -16.44 0.08 -9.64
N ASN A 428 -17.07 -0.10 -8.47
CA ASN A 428 -17.04 -1.34 -7.68
C ASN A 428 -18.44 -1.96 -7.57
N ALA A 429 -19.25 -1.85 -8.63
CA ALA A 429 -20.60 -2.40 -8.64
C ALA A 429 -20.57 -3.93 -8.43
N PRO A 430 -21.46 -4.51 -7.61
CA PRO A 430 -21.55 -5.97 -7.45
C PRO A 430 -21.73 -6.69 -8.80
N GLN A 431 -21.38 -7.98 -8.86
CA GLN A 431 -21.64 -8.83 -10.03
C GLN A 431 -23.10 -9.30 -10.05
N PRO A 432 -23.70 -9.58 -11.23
CA PRO A 432 -25.05 -10.16 -11.29
C PRO A 432 -25.07 -11.56 -10.67
N SER A 433 -26.09 -11.85 -9.86
CA SER A 433 -26.20 -13.13 -9.14
C SER A 433 -26.67 -14.30 -10.02
N GLU A 434 -27.54 -14.03 -11.00
CA GLU A 434 -28.04 -15.03 -11.96
C GLU A 434 -28.32 -14.36 -13.32
N PRO A 435 -28.13 -15.08 -14.44
CA PRO A 435 -28.55 -14.62 -15.77
C PRO A 435 -30.08 -14.43 -15.85
N ARG A 436 -30.50 -13.36 -16.50
CA ARG A 436 -31.90 -12.99 -16.74
C ARG A 436 -32.18 -12.86 -18.24
N VAL A 437 -33.45 -12.87 -18.60
CA VAL A 437 -33.88 -12.65 -19.99
C VAL A 437 -33.38 -11.28 -20.46
N GLY A 438 -32.78 -11.25 -21.66
CA GLY A 438 -32.19 -10.04 -22.25
C GLY A 438 -30.69 -9.88 -22.03
N ASP A 439 -30.08 -10.60 -21.08
CA ASP A 439 -28.64 -10.56 -20.82
C ASP A 439 -27.85 -11.17 -21.98
N ILE A 440 -26.62 -10.70 -22.22
CA ILE A 440 -25.69 -11.37 -23.14
C ILE A 440 -24.81 -12.32 -22.32
N VAL A 441 -24.84 -13.60 -22.68
CA VAL A 441 -24.10 -14.66 -21.99
C VAL A 441 -23.13 -15.37 -22.93
N ALA A 442 -22.10 -15.99 -22.36
CA ALA A 442 -21.21 -16.91 -23.06
C ALA A 442 -21.12 -18.27 -22.37
N ASP A 443 -21.18 -19.36 -23.16
CA ASP A 443 -21.07 -20.76 -22.69
C ASP A 443 -19.66 -21.36 -22.89
N GLY A 444 -18.67 -20.50 -23.17
CA GLY A 444 -17.29 -20.89 -23.51
C GLY A 444 -17.05 -21.18 -25.00
N ILE A 445 -18.11 -21.37 -25.80
CA ILE A 445 -18.02 -21.63 -27.24
C ILE A 445 -18.80 -20.57 -28.04
N ARG A 446 -19.93 -20.13 -27.50
CA ARG A 446 -20.92 -19.28 -28.15
C ARG A 446 -21.24 -18.10 -27.25
N THR A 447 -21.65 -17.00 -27.88
CA THR A 447 -22.15 -15.81 -27.22
C THR A 447 -23.51 -15.45 -27.80
N GLY A 448 -24.46 -15.11 -26.95
CA GLY A 448 -25.78 -14.70 -27.42
C GLY A 448 -26.67 -14.15 -26.31
N ARG A 449 -27.84 -13.66 -26.72
CA ARG A 449 -28.79 -13.00 -25.82
C ARG A 449 -29.73 -14.01 -25.19
N VAL A 450 -29.85 -14.02 -23.87
CA VAL A 450 -30.75 -14.91 -23.12
C VAL A 450 -32.19 -14.67 -23.55
N HIS A 451 -32.84 -15.74 -24.01
CA HIS A 451 -34.22 -15.76 -24.49
C HIS A 451 -35.19 -16.17 -23.38
N ALA A 452 -34.86 -17.24 -22.66
CA ALA A 452 -35.69 -17.73 -21.56
C ALA A 452 -34.82 -18.34 -20.46
N VAL A 453 -35.21 -18.13 -19.20
CA VAL A 453 -34.59 -18.75 -18.03
C VAL A 453 -35.55 -19.81 -17.49
N ARG A 454 -35.03 -21.00 -17.23
CA ARG A 454 -35.77 -22.20 -16.88
C ARG A 454 -36.90 -22.62 -17.85
N PRO A 455 -36.68 -22.63 -19.18
CA PRO A 455 -37.72 -23.00 -20.13
C PRO A 455 -38.00 -24.52 -20.12
N LYS A 456 -39.28 -24.89 -20.15
CA LYS A 456 -39.71 -26.30 -20.30
C LYS A 456 -39.56 -26.81 -21.74
N THR A 457 -39.70 -25.91 -22.70
CA THR A 457 -39.59 -26.19 -24.13
C THR A 457 -38.89 -25.05 -24.85
N LYS A 458 -38.27 -25.33 -25.99
CA LYS A 458 -37.83 -24.28 -26.92
C LYS A 458 -39.04 -23.52 -27.49
N THR A 459 -38.92 -22.20 -27.59
CA THR A 459 -40.01 -21.28 -27.98
C THR A 459 -39.63 -20.36 -29.14
N ALA A 460 -38.40 -20.42 -29.64
CA ALA A 460 -37.89 -19.58 -30.70
C ALA A 460 -36.85 -20.30 -31.60
N GLY A 461 -36.41 -19.60 -32.65
CA GLY A 461 -35.38 -20.08 -33.56
C GLY A 461 -35.91 -20.93 -34.73
N ALA A 462 -35.05 -21.11 -35.73
CA ALA A 462 -35.48 -21.58 -37.05
C ALA A 462 -35.84 -23.07 -37.17
N TYR A 463 -35.48 -23.94 -36.22
CA TYR A 463 -35.53 -25.41 -36.45
C TYR A 463 -36.03 -26.30 -35.30
N GLU A 464 -36.37 -25.79 -34.11
CA GLU A 464 -36.59 -26.67 -32.94
C GLU A 464 -37.71 -26.20 -31.98
N HIS A 465 -38.70 -25.46 -32.48
CA HIS A 465 -39.83 -25.01 -31.67
C HIS A 465 -40.60 -26.19 -31.05
N GLY A 466 -40.81 -26.17 -29.73
CA GLY A 466 -41.54 -27.20 -28.99
C GLY A 466 -40.70 -28.39 -28.50
N LEU A 467 -39.38 -28.39 -28.71
CA LEU A 467 -38.50 -29.43 -28.14
C LEU A 467 -38.50 -29.36 -26.61
N VAL A 468 -38.83 -30.47 -25.94
CA VAL A 468 -38.82 -30.59 -24.47
C VAL A 468 -37.39 -30.62 -23.95
N LEU A 469 -37.10 -29.80 -22.95
CA LEU A 469 -35.77 -29.67 -22.34
C LEU A 469 -35.74 -30.50 -21.06
N SER A 470 -34.77 -31.42 -20.96
CA SER A 470 -34.73 -32.46 -19.94
C SER A 470 -34.45 -31.97 -18.51
N ASP A 471 -34.00 -30.72 -18.34
CA ASP A 471 -33.62 -30.12 -17.05
C ASP A 471 -33.99 -28.63 -17.03
N ALA A 472 -35.29 -28.34 -17.03
CA ALA A 472 -35.82 -26.98 -17.11
C ALA A 472 -35.34 -26.12 -15.93
N GLU A 473 -35.35 -26.63 -14.70
CA GLU A 473 -35.02 -25.84 -13.50
C GLU A 473 -33.56 -25.39 -13.42
N ALA A 474 -32.64 -26.08 -14.10
CA ALA A 474 -31.21 -25.74 -14.13
C ALA A 474 -30.74 -25.07 -15.43
N GLY A 475 -31.65 -24.89 -16.40
CA GLY A 475 -31.33 -24.48 -17.76
C GLY A 475 -31.73 -23.06 -18.11
N LEU A 476 -31.11 -22.51 -19.15
CA LEU A 476 -31.58 -21.33 -19.86
C LEU A 476 -31.46 -21.56 -21.36
N THR A 477 -32.17 -20.76 -22.16
CA THR A 477 -31.94 -20.65 -23.59
C THR A 477 -31.45 -19.27 -23.97
N PHE A 478 -30.59 -19.20 -24.98
CA PHE A 478 -30.10 -17.96 -25.57
C PHE A 478 -30.08 -18.04 -27.09
N MET A 479 -30.28 -16.89 -27.74
CA MET A 479 -30.32 -16.75 -29.18
C MET A 479 -28.94 -16.42 -29.72
N ILE A 480 -28.54 -17.13 -30.77
CA ILE A 480 -27.37 -16.79 -31.59
C ILE A 480 -27.77 -16.66 -33.05
N THR A 481 -26.99 -15.90 -33.81
CA THR A 481 -27.16 -15.78 -35.26
C THR A 481 -26.09 -16.60 -35.96
N LEU A 482 -26.49 -17.65 -36.67
CA LEU A 482 -25.60 -18.45 -37.51
C LEU A 482 -26.06 -18.33 -38.96
N SER A 483 -25.15 -17.93 -39.85
CA SER A 483 -25.44 -17.76 -41.29
C SER A 483 -26.68 -16.87 -41.57
N GLY A 484 -26.85 -15.81 -40.77
CA GLY A 484 -27.97 -14.88 -40.89
C GLY A 484 -29.32 -15.39 -40.37
N LYS A 485 -29.36 -16.56 -39.71
CA LYS A 485 -30.59 -17.12 -39.11
C LYS A 485 -30.48 -17.20 -37.58
N PRO A 486 -31.56 -16.91 -36.84
CA PRO A 486 -31.59 -17.04 -35.39
C PRO A 486 -31.77 -18.50 -34.95
N TYR A 487 -30.96 -18.94 -33.99
CA TYR A 487 -31.02 -20.27 -33.39
C TYR A 487 -31.13 -20.16 -31.87
N GLU A 488 -32.07 -20.91 -31.29
CA GLU A 488 -32.24 -21.02 -29.85
C GLU A 488 -31.39 -22.18 -29.31
N TYR A 489 -30.42 -21.87 -28.45
CA TYR A 489 -29.54 -22.85 -27.80
C TYR A 489 -29.90 -23.00 -26.34
N TRP A 490 -29.91 -24.24 -25.86
CA TRP A 490 -30.10 -24.55 -24.45
C TRP A 490 -28.76 -24.86 -23.79
N THR A 491 -28.57 -24.37 -22.57
CA THR A 491 -27.43 -24.70 -21.72
C THR A 491 -27.82 -24.62 -20.24
N ARG A 492 -26.93 -25.03 -19.34
CA ARG A 492 -27.12 -24.92 -17.89
C ARG A 492 -26.74 -23.52 -17.41
N ILE A 493 -27.52 -22.96 -16.49
CA ILE A 493 -27.29 -21.63 -15.90
C ILE A 493 -25.86 -21.53 -15.30
N LYS A 494 -25.42 -22.57 -14.59
CA LYS A 494 -24.07 -22.64 -14.00
C LYS A 494 -22.92 -22.72 -15.01
N SER A 495 -23.23 -22.94 -16.28
CA SER A 495 -22.25 -23.13 -17.36
C SER A 495 -22.12 -21.88 -18.23
N VAL A 496 -22.77 -20.78 -17.86
CA VAL A 496 -22.65 -19.52 -18.58
C VAL A 496 -22.02 -18.43 -17.72
N THR A 497 -21.39 -17.49 -18.39
CA THR A 497 -20.92 -16.23 -17.80
C THR A 497 -21.72 -15.09 -18.42
N VAL A 498 -22.31 -14.23 -17.59
CA VAL A 498 -22.93 -12.98 -18.06
C VAL A 498 -21.81 -12.04 -18.50
N LEU A 499 -21.94 -11.46 -19.68
CA LEU A 499 -21.00 -10.50 -20.24
C LEU A 499 -21.58 -9.08 -20.26
N ASP A 500 -22.89 -8.98 -20.44
CA ASP A 500 -23.65 -7.73 -20.53
C ASP A 500 -25.03 -7.92 -19.86
N ASP A 501 -25.32 -7.11 -18.84
CA ASP A 501 -26.59 -7.12 -18.08
C ASP A 501 -27.43 -5.85 -18.29
N SER A 502 -27.15 -5.11 -19.38
CA SER A 502 -27.81 -3.85 -19.72
C SER A 502 -29.31 -4.03 -19.96
N ARG A 503 -29.72 -5.17 -20.53
CA ARG A 503 -31.12 -5.52 -20.84
C ARG A 503 -31.87 -4.47 -21.69
N GLU A 504 -31.13 -3.65 -22.44
CA GLU A 504 -31.71 -2.65 -23.34
C GLU A 504 -32.45 -3.34 -24.50
N THR A 505 -33.63 -2.82 -24.83
CA THR A 505 -34.40 -3.26 -26.00
C THR A 505 -33.79 -2.67 -27.27
N ASP A 506 -34.06 -3.29 -28.42
CA ASP A 506 -33.52 -2.81 -29.71
C ASP A 506 -33.98 -1.36 -30.06
N GLU A 507 -35.00 -0.82 -29.38
CA GLU A 507 -35.45 0.58 -29.49
C GLU A 507 -34.54 1.57 -28.74
N GLU A 508 -33.86 1.15 -27.65
CA GLU A 508 -32.97 1.99 -26.84
C GLU A 508 -31.54 2.09 -27.41
N VAL A 509 -31.17 1.19 -28.33
CA VAL A 509 -29.85 1.13 -28.99
C VAL A 509 -29.79 2.04 -30.24
N ALA A 510 -30.95 2.50 -30.73
CA ALA A 510 -31.09 3.25 -31.98
C ALA A 510 -31.08 4.79 -31.85
N VAL A 511 -30.83 5.34 -30.65
CA VAL A 511 -30.81 6.79 -30.38
C VAL A 511 -29.38 7.35 -30.39
#